data_AF-A0A527YY07-F1
#
_entry.id   AF-A0A527YY07-F1
#
_cell.length_a   1.000
_cell.length_b   1.000
_cell.length_c   1.000
_cell.angle_alpha   90.00
_cell.angle_beta   90.00
_cell.angle_gamma   90.00
#
_symmetry.space_group_name_H-M   'P 1'
#
loop_
_entity.id
_entity.type
_entity.pdbx_description
1 polymer ?
#
loop_
_entity_poly.entity_id
_entity_poly.type
_entity_poly.pdbx_seq_one_letter_code
_entity_poly.pdbx_strand_id
1 'polypeptide(L)'
;AAAKAAASMDEAKLAVLQESAGGMARRDGKDERLRYSNFARQDAIFHDRIMEFANNDLVRETLAFQHTHFHIFRLMFHSRVTEEALDEHQAILAAFAASDPAAAEQAMRRHIEHSRDRLLPAFD
;
A
#
# COMPACT_ATOMS: atom_id res chain seq x y z
N ALA A 1 9.63 -6.38 -5.00
CA ALA A 1 9.12 -5.27 -5.85
C ALA A 1 9.60 -3.91 -5.35
N ALA A 2 9.32 -3.53 -4.10
CA ALA A 2 9.70 -2.24 -3.52
C ALA A 2 11.18 -1.87 -3.74
N ALA A 3 12.15 -2.73 -3.41
CA ALA A 3 13.57 -2.45 -3.69
C ALA A 3 13.86 -2.13 -5.18
N LYS A 4 13.26 -2.89 -6.10
CA LYS A 4 13.45 -2.70 -7.55
C LYS A 4 12.80 -1.40 -8.04
N ALA A 5 11.63 -1.05 -7.50
CA ALA A 5 11.00 0.25 -7.76
C ALA A 5 11.87 1.41 -7.26
N ALA A 6 12.38 1.30 -6.02
CA ALA A 6 13.26 2.30 -5.41
C ALA A 6 14.54 2.53 -6.24
N ALA A 7 15.14 1.46 -6.77
CA ALA A 7 16.35 1.53 -7.58
C ALA A 7 16.18 2.32 -8.91
N SER A 8 14.94 2.55 -9.35
CA SER A 8 14.62 3.34 -10.55
C SER A 8 13.66 4.50 -10.28
N MET A 9 13.53 4.91 -9.01
CA MET A 9 12.62 5.97 -8.61
C MET A 9 13.11 7.31 -9.15
N ASP A 10 12.17 8.09 -9.69
CA ASP A 10 12.36 9.47 -10.08
C ASP A 10 11.26 10.34 -9.47
N GLU A 11 11.37 11.65 -9.63
CA GLU A 11 10.44 12.61 -9.03
C GLU A 11 9.00 12.42 -9.54
N ALA A 12 8.82 12.05 -10.82
CA ALA A 12 7.50 11.83 -11.40
C ALA A 12 6.84 10.56 -10.81
N LYS A 13 7.57 9.46 -10.69
CA LYS A 13 7.10 8.22 -10.06
C LYS A 13 6.80 8.42 -8.58
N LEU A 14 7.65 9.16 -7.88
CA LEU A 14 7.44 9.48 -6.47
C LEU A 14 6.16 10.30 -6.28
N ALA A 15 5.90 11.29 -7.13
CA ALA A 15 4.68 12.09 -7.09
C ALA A 15 3.41 11.24 -7.25
N VAL A 16 3.42 10.23 -8.14
CA VAL A 16 2.31 9.29 -8.31
C VAL A 16 2.03 8.48 -7.04
N LEU A 17 3.08 8.03 -6.35
CA LEU A 17 2.94 7.29 -5.09
C LEU A 17 2.45 8.21 -3.96
N GLN A 18 2.91 9.46 -3.92
CA GLN A 18 2.44 10.45 -2.95
C GLN A 18 0.98 10.83 -3.16
N GLU A 19 0.52 10.93 -4.41
CA GLU A 19 -0.89 11.23 -4.71
C GLU A 19 -1.83 10.15 -4.19
N SER A 20 -1.54 8.89 -4.49
CA SER A 20 -2.34 7.75 -4.02
C SER A 20 -2.31 7.65 -2.48
N ALA A 21 -1.15 7.81 -1.84
CA ALA A 21 -1.06 7.85 -0.38
C ALA A 21 -1.79 9.04 0.26
N GLY A 22 -1.73 10.22 -0.36
CA GLY A 22 -2.51 11.38 0.06
C GLY A 22 -4.02 11.11 -0.04
N GLY A 23 -4.46 10.39 -1.07
CA GLY A 23 -5.83 9.93 -1.23
C GLY A 23 -6.30 9.00 -0.10
N MET A 24 -5.42 8.16 0.44
CA MET A 24 -5.71 7.30 1.59
C MET A 24 -5.93 8.09 2.89
N ALA A 25 -5.19 9.19 3.08
CA ALA A 25 -5.28 10.02 4.28
C ALA A 25 -6.51 10.96 4.29
N ARG A 26 -7.16 11.17 3.14
CA ARG A 26 -8.33 12.05 3.02
C ARG A 26 -9.53 11.48 3.76
N ARG A 27 -10.03 12.24 4.73
CA ARG A 27 -11.27 11.94 5.46
C ARG A 27 -12.46 12.59 4.74
N ASP A 28 -12.86 12.03 3.61
CA ASP A 28 -13.98 12.55 2.82
C ASP A 28 -15.32 12.11 3.44
N GLY A 29 -16.04 13.08 4.03
CA GLY A 29 -17.39 12.88 4.57
C GLY A 29 -17.45 12.26 5.98
N LYS A 30 -18.66 12.24 6.56
CA LYS A 30 -18.93 11.66 7.88
C LYS A 30 -19.19 10.14 7.84
N ASP A 31 -19.30 9.56 6.64
CA ASP A 31 -19.62 8.14 6.45
C ASP A 31 -18.35 7.29 6.47
N GLU A 32 -18.21 6.45 7.49
CA GLU A 32 -17.08 5.56 7.67
C GLU A 32 -16.93 4.53 6.53
N ARG A 33 -18.04 4.08 5.92
CA ARG A 33 -18.01 3.15 4.79
C ARG A 33 -17.43 3.79 3.53
N LEU A 34 -17.79 5.04 3.27
CA LEU A 34 -17.25 5.80 2.14
C LEU A 34 -15.77 6.10 2.33
N ARG A 35 -15.37 6.55 3.53
CA ARG A 35 -13.95 6.77 3.87
C ARG A 35 -13.12 5.53 3.65
N TYR A 36 -13.63 4.40 4.11
CA TYR A 36 -12.95 3.12 3.97
C TYR A 36 -12.85 2.64 2.52
N SER A 37 -13.94 2.74 1.76
CA SER A 37 -13.94 2.41 0.33
C SER A 37 -12.91 3.23 -0.45
N ASN A 38 -12.78 4.52 -0.14
CA ASN A 38 -11.77 5.37 -0.75
C ASN A 38 -10.35 4.94 -0.36
N PHE A 39 -10.09 4.72 0.93
CA PHE A 39 -8.82 4.19 1.42
C PHE A 39 -8.43 2.91 0.67
N ALA A 40 -9.31 1.91 0.63
CA ALA A 40 -9.02 0.62 0.00
C ALA A 40 -8.74 0.73 -1.51
N ARG A 41 -9.41 1.66 -2.20
CA ARG A 41 -9.14 1.92 -3.62
C ARG A 41 -7.75 2.55 -3.83
N GLN A 42 -7.41 3.53 -3.01
CA GLN A 42 -6.13 4.24 -3.12
C GLN A 42 -4.95 3.36 -2.70
N ASP A 43 -5.14 2.53 -1.69
CA ASP A 43 -4.21 1.48 -1.27
C ASP A 43 -3.90 0.50 -2.42
N ALA A 44 -4.93 0.01 -3.12
CA ALA A 44 -4.74 -0.87 -4.27
C ALA A 44 -3.97 -0.19 -5.42
N ILE A 45 -4.26 1.09 -5.70
CA ILE A 45 -3.54 1.87 -6.70
C ILE A 45 -2.06 2.03 -6.31
N PHE A 46 -1.78 2.35 -5.05
CA PHE A 46 -0.42 2.50 -4.54
C PHE A 46 0.41 1.23 -4.77
N HIS A 47 -0.13 0.07 -4.43
CA HIS A 47 0.54 -1.22 -4.62
C HIS A 47 0.75 -1.58 -6.09
N ASP A 48 -0.24 -1.34 -6.96
CA ASP A 48 -0.10 -1.58 -8.40
C ASP A 48 1.02 -0.72 -9.02
N ARG A 49 1.12 0.56 -8.62
CA ARG A 49 2.18 1.45 -9.11
C ARG A 49 3.57 1.00 -8.67
N ILE A 50 3.74 0.50 -7.44
CA ILE A 50 5.02 -0.08 -7.01
C ILE A 50 5.40 -1.29 -7.87
N MET A 51 4.43 -2.15 -8.21
CA MET A 51 4.64 -3.32 -9.06
C MET A 51 5.01 -2.93 -10.49
N GLU A 52 4.32 -1.93 -11.04
CA GLU A 52 4.63 -1.33 -12.34
C GLU A 52 6.05 -0.75 -12.38
N PHE A 53 6.42 0.08 -11.41
CA PHE A 53 7.75 0.71 -11.37
C PHE A 53 8.87 -0.30 -11.14
N ALA A 54 8.56 -1.46 -10.57
CA ALA A 54 9.49 -2.56 -10.48
C ALA A 54 9.70 -3.29 -11.81
N ASN A 55 9.07 -2.91 -12.93
CA ASN A 55 9.10 -3.63 -14.22
C ASN A 55 8.95 -5.14 -14.01
N ASN A 56 7.91 -5.52 -13.27
CA ASN A 56 7.66 -6.89 -12.88
C ASN A 56 6.33 -7.37 -13.45
N ASP A 57 6.19 -7.25 -14.78
CA ASP A 57 4.92 -7.40 -15.50
C ASP A 57 4.28 -8.78 -15.30
N LEU A 58 5.09 -9.85 -15.23
CA LEU A 58 4.60 -11.21 -14.95
C LEU A 58 3.96 -11.31 -13.56
N VAL A 59 4.59 -10.72 -12.54
CA VAL A 59 4.04 -10.69 -11.17
C VAL A 59 2.90 -9.68 -11.07
N ARG A 60 2.93 -8.58 -11.83
CA ARG A 60 1.83 -7.61 -11.91
C ARG A 60 0.57 -8.27 -12.48
N GLU A 61 0.69 -9.05 -13.56
CA GLU A 61 -0.43 -9.80 -14.14
C GLU A 61 -0.94 -10.88 -13.18
N THR A 62 -0.04 -11.61 -12.52
CA THR A 62 -0.40 -12.62 -11.51
C THR A 62 -1.10 -11.98 -10.29
N LEU A 63 -0.64 -10.82 -9.82
CA LEU A 63 -1.24 -10.09 -8.70
C LEU A 63 -2.51 -9.35 -9.09
N ALA A 64 -2.68 -8.97 -10.37
CA ALA A 64 -3.93 -8.42 -10.88
C ALA A 64 -5.10 -9.40 -10.66
N PHE A 65 -4.84 -10.71 -10.85
CA PHE A 65 -5.79 -11.78 -10.50
C PHE A 65 -5.89 -12.04 -9.00
N GLN A 66 -4.84 -11.75 -8.22
CA GLN A 66 -4.77 -11.90 -6.77
C GLN A 66 -5.26 -10.66 -5.99
N HIS A 67 -6.00 -9.74 -6.62
CA HIS A 67 -6.69 -8.62 -5.93
C HIS A 67 -7.63 -9.10 -4.80
N THR A 68 -7.97 -10.39 -4.80
CA THR A 68 -8.78 -11.06 -3.77
C THR A 68 -8.15 -11.03 -2.37
N HIS A 69 -6.82 -11.12 -2.23
CA HIS A 69 -6.20 -11.08 -0.89
C HIS A 69 -6.33 -9.70 -0.23
N PHE A 70 -6.27 -8.62 -1.01
CA PHE A 70 -6.48 -7.24 -0.53
C PHE A 70 -7.95 -6.94 -0.20
N HIS A 71 -8.90 -7.65 -0.82
CA HIS A 71 -10.33 -7.58 -0.49
C HIS A 71 -10.70 -8.27 0.83
N ILE A 72 -9.91 -9.23 1.33
CA ILE A 72 -10.19 -9.88 2.62
C ILE A 72 -9.83 -8.95 3.79
N PHE A 73 -8.70 -8.23 3.71
CA PHE A 73 -8.42 -7.11 4.63
C PHE A 73 -9.54 -6.06 4.61
N ARG A 74 -10.26 -5.96 3.47
CA ARG A 74 -11.38 -5.05 3.23
C ARG A 74 -12.67 -5.37 4.04
N LEU A 75 -12.77 -6.56 4.64
CA LEU A 75 -14.01 -6.98 5.31
C LEU A 75 -14.02 -6.71 6.82
N MET A 76 -12.87 -6.39 7.42
CA MET A 76 -12.71 -6.34 8.88
C MET A 76 -13.02 -4.99 9.54
N PHE A 77 -13.54 -3.99 8.80
CA PHE A 77 -14.05 -2.70 9.30
C PHE A 77 -13.51 -2.25 10.68
N HIS A 78 -12.27 -1.74 10.73
CA HIS A 78 -11.71 -1.13 11.94
C HIS A 78 -10.90 0.12 11.59
N SER A 79 -11.30 1.27 12.14
CA SER A 79 -10.62 2.57 11.94
C SER A 79 -9.16 2.58 12.42
N ARG A 80 -8.82 1.79 13.46
CA ARG A 80 -7.43 1.63 13.94
C ARG A 80 -6.52 0.99 12.89
N VAL A 81 -7.05 0.04 12.10
CA VAL A 81 -6.30 -0.62 11.01
C VAL A 81 -5.94 0.38 9.92
N THR A 82 -6.81 1.35 9.63
CA THR A 82 -6.51 2.40 8.63
C THR A 82 -5.48 3.42 9.10
N GLU A 83 -5.36 3.70 10.41
CA GLU A 83 -4.38 4.65 10.92
C GLU A 83 -2.96 4.05 10.93
N GLU A 84 -2.81 2.81 11.42
CA GLU A 84 -1.51 2.12 11.43
C GLU A 84 -0.95 1.91 10.01
N ALA A 85 -1.82 1.59 9.04
CA ALA A 85 -1.42 1.44 7.64
C ALA A 85 -0.95 2.76 7.01
N LEU A 86 -1.46 3.92 7.45
CA LEU A 86 -1.00 5.21 6.94
C LEU A 86 0.45 5.50 7.34
N ASP A 87 0.83 5.20 8.58
CA ASP A 87 2.21 5.37 9.05
C ASP A 87 3.16 4.42 8.30
N GLU A 88 2.72 3.19 8.03
CA GLU A 88 3.46 2.22 7.22
C GLU A 88 3.68 2.72 5.78
N HIS A 89 2.65 3.29 5.14
CA HIS A 89 2.78 3.89 3.81
C HIS A 89 3.72 5.09 3.78
N GLN A 90 3.71 5.92 4.82
CA GLN A 90 4.66 7.04 4.95
C GLN A 90 6.11 6.53 5.05
N ALA A 91 6.36 5.46 5.80
CA ALA A 91 7.69 4.86 5.90
C ALA A 91 8.18 4.31 4.55
N ILE A 92 7.28 3.70 3.77
CA ILE A 92 7.59 3.23 2.40
C ILE A 92 7.92 4.42 1.48
N LEU A 93 7.12 5.49 1.53
CA LEU A 93 7.37 6.71 0.76
C LEU A 93 8.69 7.38 1.13
N ALA A 94 9.04 7.41 2.42
CA ALA A 94 10.32 7.96 2.87
C ALA A 94 11.50 7.19 2.29
N ALA A 95 11.41 5.85 2.24
CA ALA A 95 12.44 5.02 1.61
C ALA A 95 12.54 5.25 0.09
N PHE A 96 11.41 5.47 -0.59
CA PHE A 96 11.40 5.84 -2.00
C PHE A 96 11.98 7.22 -2.26
N ALA A 97 11.66 8.21 -1.42
CA ALA A 97 12.21 9.56 -1.52
C ALA A 97 13.73 9.60 -1.29
N ALA A 98 14.24 8.69 -0.45
CA ALA A 98 15.67 8.51 -0.22
C ALA A 98 16.37 7.67 -1.31
N SER A 99 15.63 7.14 -2.28
CA SER A 99 16.13 6.18 -3.28
C SER A 99 16.91 5.04 -2.63
N ASP A 100 16.41 4.49 -1.52
CA ASP A 100 17.05 3.42 -0.75
C ASP A 100 16.30 2.08 -0.98
N PRO A 101 16.84 1.18 -1.82
CA PRO A 101 16.22 -0.10 -2.10
C PRO A 101 16.07 -1.01 -0.88
N ALA A 102 17.07 -1.02 0.02
CA ALA A 102 17.07 -1.89 1.19
C ALA A 102 16.02 -1.41 2.20
N ALA A 103 15.95 -0.10 2.45
CA ALA A 103 14.92 0.49 3.29
C ALA A 103 13.52 0.26 2.71
N ALA A 104 13.35 0.37 1.39
CA ALA A 104 12.06 0.17 0.73
C ALA A 104 11.58 -1.29 0.84
N GLU A 105 12.47 -2.28 0.67
CA GLU A 105 12.13 -3.68 0.93
C GLU A 105 11.74 -3.91 2.38
N GLN A 106 12.53 -3.39 3.32
CA GLN A 106 12.31 -3.60 4.74
C GLN A 106 10.98 -2.97 5.20
N ALA A 107 10.68 -1.76 4.73
CA ALA A 107 9.42 -1.07 5.02
C ALA A 107 8.22 -1.85 4.48
N MET A 108 8.28 -2.31 3.22
CA MET A 108 7.21 -3.10 2.61
C MET A 108 7.01 -4.45 3.30
N ARG A 109 8.10 -5.12 3.71
CA ARG A 109 8.02 -6.37 4.47
C ARG A 109 7.27 -6.19 5.79
N ARG A 110 7.63 -5.16 6.57
CA ARG A 110 6.96 -4.84 7.83
C ARG A 110 5.48 -4.54 7.62
N HIS A 111 5.14 -3.74 6.60
CA HIS A 111 3.75 -3.44 6.24
C HIS A 111 2.91 -4.71 5.97
N ILE A 112 3.47 -5.66 5.22
CA ILE A 112 2.79 -6.93 4.91
C ILE A 112 2.65 -7.81 6.17
N GLU A 113 3.69 -7.88 7.00
CA GLU A 113 3.69 -8.64 8.26
C GLU A 113 2.65 -8.07 9.24
N HIS A 114 2.60 -6.76 9.44
CA HIS A 114 1.58 -6.11 10.26
C HIS A 114 0.18 -6.33 9.70
N SER A 115 0.01 -6.26 8.38
CA SER A 115 -1.27 -6.55 7.75
C SER A 115 -1.70 -7.98 8.07
N ARG A 116 -0.82 -8.98 7.89
CA ARG A 116 -1.07 -10.37 8.26
C ARG A 116 -1.49 -10.48 9.73
N ASP A 117 -0.76 -9.85 10.64
CA ASP A 117 -1.03 -9.93 12.08
C ASP A 117 -2.39 -9.31 12.44
N ARG A 118 -2.81 -8.26 11.73
CA ARG A 118 -4.17 -7.70 11.83
C ARG A 118 -5.27 -8.63 11.31
N LEU A 119 -4.95 -9.55 10.39
CA LEU A 119 -5.90 -10.52 9.85
C LEU A 119 -6.03 -11.79 10.69
N LEU A 120 -4.94 -12.26 11.31
CA LEU A 120 -4.92 -13.54 12.01
C LEU A 120 -6.13 -13.74 12.96
N PRO A 121 -6.54 -12.76 13.79
CA PRO A 121 -7.70 -12.92 14.68
C PRO A 121 -9.04 -13.16 13.99
N ALA A 122 -9.15 -12.93 12.68
CA ALA A 122 -10.38 -13.20 11.92
C ALA A 122 -10.56 -14.68 11.55
N PHE A 123 -9.51 -15.49 11.76
CA PHE A 123 -9.47 -16.91 11.41
C PHE A 123 -9.41 -17.84 12.63
N ASP A 124 -9.43 -17.28 13.84
CA ASP A 124 -9.56 -17.98 15.12
C ASP A 124 -11.03 -17.98 15.60
#